data_AF-A0A9W5S1A2-F1
#
_entry.id   AF-A0A9W5S1A2-F1
#
_cell.length_a   1.000
_cell.length_b   1.000
_cell.length_c   1.000
_cell.angle_alpha   90.00
_cell.angle_beta   90.00
_cell.angle_gamma   90.00
#
_symmetry.space_group_name_H-M   'P 1'
#
loop_
_entity.id
_entity.type
_entity.pdbx_description
1 polymer ?
#
loop_
_entity_poly.entity_id
_entity_poly.type
_entity_poly.pdbx_seq_one_letter_code
_entity_poly.pdbx_strand_id
1 'polypeptide(L)'
;PVIHEPCRRGTFNAIALASSYLRERMQVADDAIICVMPVDLFALDDFYEIIKRLPAVLAQSGAELALIGAASLHPSEQYGYIVPKPGGDAEYRSIARFAEKPDKRQARRLIAQQALWNCGIFAFKLEFMLTMLERRKLPVRYNEIMAMFEMLPDASFDREVVERSSNAVVVPFGGPWHDLGSWETLTQQLAEPVNGAGSLSAETDDSCIVNELPVPVHVIGGQGIIVAASPDGILVTRKGLSSEIKKAVPDSESGQAGRYDEKHWGS
;
A
#
# COMPACT_ATOMS: atom_id res chain seq x y z
N PRO A 1 -17.37 -8.63 -5.74
CA PRO A 1 -18.28 -7.51 -5.40
C PRO A 1 -17.44 -6.26 -5.12
N VAL A 2 -17.97 -5.06 -5.38
CA VAL A 2 -17.31 -3.80 -5.02
C VAL A 2 -18.02 -3.26 -3.77
N ILE A 3 -17.25 -2.92 -2.73
CA ILE A 3 -17.75 -2.31 -1.49
C ILE A 3 -17.34 -0.84 -1.53
N HIS A 4 -18.31 0.05 -1.45
CA HIS A 4 -18.06 1.49 -1.50
C HIS A 4 -17.92 2.05 -0.08
N GLU A 5 -16.77 2.66 0.21
CA GLU A 5 -16.56 3.43 1.43
C GLU A 5 -17.20 4.83 1.27
N PRO A 6 -17.97 5.33 2.25
CA PRO A 6 -18.56 6.69 2.20
C PRO A 6 -17.52 7.80 2.09
N CYS A 7 -16.39 7.63 2.77
CA CYS A 7 -15.28 8.57 2.81
C CYS A 7 -14.00 7.84 3.23
N ARG A 8 -12.84 8.49 3.10
CA ARG A 8 -11.57 7.89 3.52
C ARG A 8 -11.45 7.88 5.05
N ARG A 9 -11.28 6.69 5.64
CA ARG A 9 -11.08 6.49 7.10
C ARG A 9 -9.96 5.49 7.44
N GLY A 10 -9.00 5.32 6.55
CA GLY A 10 -7.84 4.46 6.79
C GLY A 10 -8.12 2.97 6.65
N THR A 11 -7.05 2.18 6.57
CA THR A 11 -7.09 0.77 6.18
C THR A 11 -7.77 -0.14 7.21
N PHE A 12 -7.74 0.22 8.51
CA PHE A 12 -8.41 -0.57 9.54
C PHE A 12 -9.93 -0.61 9.31
N ASN A 13 -10.54 0.54 9.03
CA ASN A 13 -11.98 0.64 8.84
C ASN A 13 -12.44 0.02 7.52
N ALA A 14 -11.63 0.15 6.45
CA ALA A 14 -11.87 -0.55 5.19
C ALA A 14 -11.89 -2.08 5.36
N ILE A 15 -10.90 -2.62 6.08
CA ILE A 15 -10.81 -4.06 6.38
C ILE A 15 -11.95 -4.51 7.30
N ALA A 16 -12.32 -3.70 8.28
CA ALA A 16 -13.46 -3.97 9.16
C ALA A 16 -14.77 -4.09 8.38
N LEU A 17 -15.05 -3.10 7.53
CA LEU A 17 -16.23 -3.07 6.68
C LEU A 17 -16.27 -4.29 5.73
N ALA A 18 -15.14 -4.60 5.09
CA ALA A 18 -15.02 -5.76 4.22
C ALA A 18 -15.23 -7.08 4.98
N SER A 19 -14.67 -7.22 6.18
CA SER A 19 -14.83 -8.41 7.02
C SER A 19 -16.29 -8.61 7.42
N SER A 20 -16.96 -7.55 7.87
CA SER A 20 -18.39 -7.59 8.20
C SER A 20 -19.27 -7.90 6.97
N TYR A 21 -18.90 -7.38 5.79
CA TYR A 21 -19.58 -7.72 4.54
C TYR A 21 -19.44 -9.21 4.20
N LEU A 22 -18.22 -9.75 4.26
CA LEU A 22 -17.94 -11.16 4.00
C LEU A 22 -18.75 -12.06 4.94
N ARG A 23 -18.82 -11.68 6.22
CA ARG A 23 -19.59 -12.41 7.22
C ARG A 23 -21.09 -12.38 6.96
N GLU A 24 -21.67 -11.20 6.81
CA GLU A 24 -23.13 -11.02 6.81
C GLU A 24 -23.76 -11.24 5.42
N ARG A 25 -23.11 -10.74 4.36
CA ARG A 25 -23.67 -10.73 3.01
C ARG A 25 -23.23 -11.93 2.18
N MET A 26 -21.99 -12.38 2.38
CA MET A 26 -21.41 -13.52 1.66
C MET A 26 -21.45 -14.82 2.48
N GLN A 27 -21.88 -14.77 3.74
CA GLN A 27 -21.99 -15.92 4.64
C GLN A 27 -20.67 -16.72 4.76
N VAL A 28 -19.55 -16.02 4.69
CA VAL A 28 -18.22 -16.64 4.82
C VAL A 28 -18.06 -17.16 6.25
N ALA A 29 -17.46 -18.36 6.37
CA ALA A 29 -17.18 -18.99 7.66
C ALA A 29 -16.18 -18.17 8.48
N ASP A 30 -16.31 -18.22 9.80
CA ASP A 30 -15.46 -17.47 10.73
C ASP A 30 -13.99 -17.91 10.68
N ASP A 31 -13.75 -19.18 10.41
CA ASP A 31 -12.42 -19.76 10.30
C ASP A 31 -11.79 -19.57 8.90
N ALA A 32 -12.53 -18.99 7.95
CA ALA A 32 -12.01 -18.69 6.62
C ALA A 32 -10.87 -17.66 6.71
N ILE A 33 -9.82 -17.89 5.93
CA ILE A 33 -8.66 -17.00 5.89
C ILE A 33 -8.92 -15.91 4.86
N ILE A 34 -8.81 -14.67 5.31
CA ILE A 34 -8.94 -13.46 4.50
C ILE A 34 -7.54 -12.95 4.21
N CYS A 35 -7.22 -12.77 2.93
CA CYS A 35 -6.01 -12.10 2.48
C CYS A 35 -6.37 -10.67 2.05
N VAL A 36 -5.67 -9.70 2.62
CA VAL A 36 -5.76 -8.28 2.29
C VAL A 36 -4.51 -7.88 1.54
N MET A 37 -4.67 -7.19 0.42
CA MET A 37 -3.57 -6.67 -0.38
C MET A 37 -3.88 -5.27 -0.91
N PRO A 38 -2.89 -4.35 -0.96
CA PRO A 38 -3.03 -3.10 -1.67
C PRO A 38 -3.08 -3.37 -3.18
N VAL A 39 -3.67 -2.45 -3.92
CA VAL A 39 -3.82 -2.54 -5.38
C VAL A 39 -2.71 -1.83 -6.15
N ASP A 40 -1.91 -1.03 -5.45
CA ASP A 40 -0.89 -0.11 -5.95
C ASP A 40 0.55 -0.61 -5.71
N LEU A 41 0.74 -1.94 -5.76
CA LEU A 41 2.07 -2.56 -5.66
C LEU A 41 2.58 -3.01 -7.03
N PHE A 42 3.90 -2.97 -7.20
CA PHE A 42 4.61 -3.69 -8.24
C PHE A 42 5.33 -4.89 -7.63
N ALA A 43 5.07 -6.07 -8.18
CA ALA A 43 5.76 -7.30 -7.86
C ALA A 43 5.67 -8.27 -9.05
N LEU A 44 6.54 -9.28 -9.08
CA LEU A 44 6.50 -10.34 -10.08
C LEU A 44 5.64 -11.53 -9.60
N ASP A 45 5.42 -12.49 -10.50
CA ASP A 45 4.55 -13.66 -10.26
C ASP A 45 4.91 -14.46 -8.99
N ASP A 46 6.19 -14.53 -8.65
CA ASP A 46 6.70 -15.23 -7.47
C ASP A 46 6.17 -14.63 -6.15
N PHE A 47 5.92 -13.32 -6.10
CA PHE A 47 5.28 -12.67 -4.96
C PHE A 47 3.85 -13.17 -4.74
N TYR A 48 3.08 -13.32 -5.81
CA TYR A 48 1.68 -13.77 -5.74
C TYR A 48 1.60 -15.26 -5.36
N GLU A 49 2.60 -16.07 -5.71
CA GLU A 49 2.71 -17.44 -5.22
C GLU A 49 2.90 -17.50 -3.70
N ILE A 50 3.58 -16.52 -3.09
CA ILE A 50 3.69 -16.44 -1.62
C ILE A 50 2.35 -16.13 -0.98
N ILE A 51 1.56 -15.22 -1.56
CA ILE A 51 0.22 -14.88 -1.04
C ILE A 51 -0.66 -16.13 -0.94
N LYS A 52 -0.59 -17.02 -1.94
CA LYS A 52 -1.33 -18.30 -1.95
C LYS A 52 -0.93 -19.25 -0.82
N ARG A 53 0.27 -19.09 -0.24
CA ARG A 53 0.79 -19.94 0.85
C ARG A 53 0.40 -19.43 2.23
N LEU A 54 0.01 -18.16 2.38
CA LEU A 54 -0.35 -17.57 3.67
C LEU A 54 -1.40 -18.37 4.46
N PRO A 55 -2.44 -18.96 3.83
CA PRO A 55 -3.39 -19.83 4.53
C PRO A 55 -2.73 -21.03 5.22
N ALA A 56 -1.81 -21.71 4.53
CA ALA A 56 -1.08 -22.85 5.07
C ALA A 56 -0.12 -22.41 6.19
N VAL A 57 0.53 -21.25 6.03
CA VAL A 57 1.42 -20.66 7.03
C VAL A 57 0.65 -20.37 8.33
N LEU A 58 -0.54 -19.78 8.27
CA LEU A 58 -1.38 -19.55 9.45
C LEU A 58 -1.76 -20.87 10.14
N ALA A 59 -2.20 -21.86 9.36
CA ALA A 59 -2.60 -23.15 9.90
C ALA A 59 -1.44 -23.89 10.61
N GLN A 60 -0.23 -23.86 10.03
CA GLN A 60 0.95 -24.54 10.58
C GLN A 60 1.55 -23.80 11.77
N SER A 61 1.59 -22.47 11.71
CA SER A 61 2.18 -21.64 12.76
C SER A 61 1.30 -21.48 13.99
N GLY A 62 -0.03 -21.61 13.84
CA GLY A 62 -0.98 -21.24 14.88
C GLY A 62 -1.01 -19.73 15.15
N ALA A 63 -0.46 -18.91 14.25
CA ALA A 63 -0.48 -17.46 14.36
C ALA A 63 -1.89 -16.90 14.06
N GLU A 64 -2.19 -15.74 14.63
CA GLU A 64 -3.44 -15.02 14.35
C GLU A 64 -3.33 -14.16 13.08
N LEU A 65 -2.10 -13.78 12.72
CA LEU A 65 -1.80 -12.86 11.63
C LEU A 65 -0.52 -13.29 10.90
N ALA A 66 -0.56 -13.30 9.57
CA ALA A 66 0.59 -13.52 8.70
C ALA A 66 0.81 -12.31 7.80
N LEU A 67 2.08 -11.93 7.62
CA LEU A 67 2.52 -10.82 6.77
C LEU A 67 3.53 -11.29 5.74
N ILE A 68 3.73 -10.51 4.69
CA ILE A 68 4.86 -10.67 3.77
C ILE A 68 5.86 -9.54 4.01
N GLY A 69 7.14 -9.91 4.15
CA GLY A 69 8.24 -8.97 4.40
C GLY A 69 9.28 -8.97 3.30
N ALA A 70 9.52 -7.84 2.65
CA ALA A 70 10.57 -7.68 1.65
C ALA A 70 11.91 -7.27 2.30
N ALA A 71 13.03 -7.51 1.62
CA ALA A 71 14.35 -7.11 2.13
C ALA A 71 14.46 -5.58 2.29
N SER A 72 14.81 -5.11 3.50
CA SER A 72 15.04 -3.69 3.75
C SER A 72 16.42 -3.23 3.26
N LEU A 73 16.52 -2.84 2.00
CA LEU A 73 17.79 -2.49 1.34
C LEU A 73 18.39 -1.16 1.81
N HIS A 74 17.55 -0.24 2.30
CA HIS A 74 17.99 1.08 2.76
C HIS A 74 17.01 1.66 3.81
N PRO A 75 17.43 2.62 4.65
CA PRO A 75 16.53 3.23 5.62
C PRO A 75 15.54 4.20 4.93
N SER A 76 14.27 3.80 4.88
CA SER A 76 13.12 4.60 4.43
C SER A 76 12.17 4.89 5.58
N GLU A 77 11.62 6.10 5.63
CA GLU A 77 10.57 6.54 6.56
C GLU A 77 9.16 6.28 6.00
N GLN A 78 9.06 5.72 4.79
CA GLN A 78 7.80 5.49 4.09
C GLN A 78 7.20 4.11 4.38
N TYR A 79 8.01 3.17 4.87
CA TYR A 79 7.61 1.77 5.08
C TYR A 79 7.50 1.40 6.55
N GLY A 80 6.63 0.44 6.85
CA GLY A 80 6.66 -0.31 8.10
C GLY A 80 7.82 -1.31 8.12
N TYR A 81 8.35 -1.60 9.30
CA TYR A 81 9.45 -2.56 9.49
C TYR A 81 9.03 -3.70 10.41
N ILE A 82 9.27 -4.92 9.95
CA ILE A 82 9.01 -6.16 10.67
C ILE A 82 10.35 -6.74 11.13
N VAL A 83 10.57 -6.82 12.43
CA VAL A 83 11.75 -7.49 13.01
C VAL A 83 11.35 -8.94 13.29
N PRO A 84 11.87 -9.93 12.54
CA PRO A 84 11.63 -11.33 12.85
C PRO A 84 12.38 -11.76 14.13
N LYS A 85 11.85 -12.75 14.85
CA LYS A 85 12.61 -13.45 15.89
C LYS A 85 13.78 -14.20 15.25
N PRO A 86 14.93 -14.33 15.93
CA PRO A 86 16.04 -15.14 15.44
C PRO A 86 15.61 -16.60 15.23
N GLY A 87 15.99 -17.18 14.11
CA GLY A 87 15.71 -18.59 13.83
C GLY A 87 15.72 -18.91 12.34
N GLY A 88 16.90 -19.30 11.83
CA GLY A 88 17.13 -20.01 10.56
C GLY A 88 16.40 -19.55 9.28
N ASP A 89 16.57 -20.33 8.21
CA ASP A 89 15.74 -20.22 6.99
C ASP A 89 14.50 -21.10 7.14
N ALA A 90 13.54 -20.61 7.92
CA ALA A 90 12.19 -21.14 7.94
C ALA A 90 11.31 -20.42 6.90
N GLU A 91 10.31 -21.13 6.36
CA GLU A 91 9.30 -20.56 5.44
C GLU A 91 8.60 -19.33 6.03
N TYR A 92 8.38 -19.32 7.34
CA TYR A 92 7.86 -18.18 8.09
C TYR A 92 8.65 -17.99 9.38
N ARG A 93 8.65 -16.77 9.91
CA ARG A 93 9.30 -16.43 11.19
C ARG A 93 8.32 -15.69 12.09
N SER A 94 8.29 -16.02 13.37
CA SER A 94 7.51 -15.24 14.34
C SER A 94 8.05 -13.80 14.41
N ILE A 95 7.16 -12.83 14.56
CA ILE A 95 7.53 -11.42 14.64
C ILE A 95 7.95 -11.09 16.08
N ALA A 96 9.11 -10.45 16.23
CA ALA A 96 9.60 -9.93 17.50
C ALA A 96 9.07 -8.52 17.77
N ARG A 97 9.02 -7.70 16.71
CA ARG A 97 8.58 -6.31 16.79
C ARG A 97 8.13 -5.80 15.42
N PHE A 98 7.13 -4.93 15.42
CA PHE A 98 6.79 -4.10 14.29
C PHE A 98 7.05 -2.62 14.62
N ALA A 99 7.38 -1.82 13.62
CA ALA A 99 7.44 -0.36 13.72
C ALA A 99 6.91 0.29 12.44
N GLU A 100 5.79 1.01 12.53
CA GLU A 100 5.20 1.74 11.42
C GLU A 100 5.96 3.05 11.15
N LYS A 101 6.45 3.23 9.92
CA LYS A 101 7.06 4.47 9.40
C LYS A 101 8.01 5.14 10.41
N PRO A 102 9.05 4.42 10.88
CA PRO A 102 9.98 4.94 11.86
C PRO A 102 10.84 6.07 11.28
N ASP A 103 11.40 6.91 12.16
CA ASP A 103 12.39 7.91 11.74
C ASP A 103 13.62 7.25 11.09
N LYS A 104 14.35 7.97 10.24
CA LYS A 104 15.50 7.42 9.49
C LYS A 104 16.59 6.81 10.38
N ARG A 105 16.76 7.29 11.61
CA ARG A 105 17.73 6.75 12.58
C ARG A 105 17.22 5.43 13.16
N GLN A 106 15.94 5.32 13.48
CA GLN A 106 15.30 4.11 13.94
C GLN A 106 15.26 3.05 12.82
N ALA A 107 14.95 3.43 11.58
CA ALA A 107 15.02 2.55 10.41
C ALA A 107 16.39 1.86 10.28
N ARG A 108 17.49 2.62 10.40
CA ARG A 108 18.86 2.04 10.38
C ARG A 108 19.07 1.00 11.48
N ARG A 109 18.56 1.25 12.69
CA ARG A 109 18.68 0.31 13.82
C ARG A 109 17.84 -0.95 13.60
N LEU A 110 16.70 -0.84 12.93
CA LEU A 110 15.83 -1.96 12.60
C LEU A 110 16.47 -2.84 11.51
N ILE A 111 17.06 -2.23 10.48
CA ILE A 111 17.81 -2.96 9.44
C ILE A 111 18.97 -3.75 10.06
N ALA A 112 19.68 -3.17 11.03
CA ALA A 112 20.73 -3.89 11.77
C ALA A 112 20.22 -5.11 12.57
N GLN A 113 18.91 -5.18 12.83
CA GLN A 113 18.23 -6.33 13.45
C GLN A 113 17.59 -7.25 12.41
N GLN A 114 18.04 -7.18 11.15
CA GLN A 114 17.49 -7.96 10.03
C GLN A 114 15.99 -7.71 9.80
N ALA A 115 15.54 -6.48 10.03
CA ALA A 115 14.17 -6.10 9.72
C ALA A 115 13.87 -6.23 8.23
N LEU A 116 12.61 -6.57 7.95
CA LEU A 116 12.01 -6.61 6.62
C LEU A 116 11.07 -5.42 6.46
N TRP A 117 10.88 -4.92 5.24
CA TRP A 117 9.82 -3.97 4.96
C TRP A 117 8.48 -4.69 4.92
N ASN A 118 7.48 -4.11 5.56
CA ASN A 118 6.11 -4.58 5.45
C ASN A 118 5.59 -4.34 4.03
N CYS A 119 5.14 -5.41 3.36
CA CYS A 119 4.62 -5.30 1.99
C CYS A 119 3.15 -4.85 1.94
N GLY A 120 2.51 -4.61 3.08
CA GLY A 120 1.09 -4.26 3.17
C GLY A 120 0.14 -5.45 2.93
N ILE A 121 0.68 -6.67 2.85
CA ILE A 121 -0.10 -7.90 2.71
C ILE A 121 -0.37 -8.48 4.09
N PHE A 122 -1.63 -8.76 4.38
CA PHE A 122 -2.07 -9.36 5.63
C PHE A 122 -2.92 -10.60 5.34
N ALA A 123 -2.72 -11.66 6.09
CA ALA A 123 -3.64 -12.79 6.14
C ALA A 123 -4.02 -13.10 7.58
N PHE A 124 -5.31 -13.28 7.83
CA PHE A 124 -5.86 -13.63 9.14
C PHE A 124 -7.19 -14.36 8.95
N LYS A 125 -7.66 -15.07 9.98
CA LYS A 125 -9.00 -15.66 9.94
C LYS A 125 -10.07 -14.57 10.12
N LEU A 126 -11.22 -14.71 9.48
CA LEU A 126 -12.32 -13.75 9.60
C LEU A 126 -12.70 -13.49 11.08
N GLU A 127 -12.73 -14.53 11.91
CA GLU A 127 -12.98 -14.46 13.35
C GLU A 127 -12.03 -13.51 14.09
N PHE A 128 -10.78 -13.40 13.65
CA PHE A 128 -9.78 -12.52 14.27
C PHE A 128 -10.23 -11.06 14.18
N MET A 129 -10.68 -10.63 13.00
CA MET A 129 -11.11 -9.26 12.78
C MET A 129 -12.43 -8.97 13.51
N LEU A 130 -13.40 -9.90 13.46
CA LEU A 130 -14.68 -9.74 14.15
C LEU A 130 -14.50 -9.67 15.67
N THR A 131 -13.70 -10.57 16.25
CA THR A 131 -13.37 -10.55 17.68
C THR A 131 -12.69 -9.25 18.08
N MET A 132 -11.83 -8.70 17.21
CA MET A 132 -11.18 -7.42 17.47
C MET A 132 -12.19 -6.25 17.52
N LEU A 133 -13.15 -6.22 16.60
CA LEU A 133 -14.22 -5.22 16.60
C LEU A 133 -15.04 -5.30 17.89
N GLU A 134 -15.43 -6.51 18.30
CA GLU A 134 -16.18 -6.73 19.55
C GLU A 134 -15.39 -6.25 20.78
N ARG A 135 -14.11 -6.61 20.89
CA ARG A 135 -13.23 -6.17 21.99
C ARG A 135 -13.11 -4.64 22.06
N ARG A 136 -13.14 -3.97 20.90
CA ARG A 136 -13.10 -2.51 20.78
C ARG A 136 -14.46 -1.86 20.94
N LYS A 137 -15.53 -2.64 21.18
CA LYS A 137 -16.92 -2.18 21.25
C LYS A 137 -17.36 -1.47 19.96
N LEU A 138 -16.81 -1.90 18.83
CA LEU A 138 -17.22 -1.47 17.50
C LEU A 138 -18.28 -2.44 16.97
N PRO A 139 -19.17 -1.99 16.07
CA PRO A 139 -20.14 -2.87 15.44
C PRO A 139 -19.45 -3.96 14.61
N VAL A 140 -20.07 -5.13 14.55
CA VAL A 140 -19.63 -6.25 13.69
C VAL A 140 -20.53 -6.42 12.46
N ARG A 141 -21.71 -5.79 12.46
CA ARG A 141 -22.67 -5.88 11.34
C ARG A 141 -22.34 -4.84 10.29
N TYR A 142 -22.41 -5.23 9.03
CA TYR A 142 -22.04 -4.38 7.90
C TYR A 142 -22.84 -3.08 7.89
N ASN A 143 -24.16 -3.16 8.05
CA ASN A 143 -25.03 -1.98 8.02
C ASN A 143 -24.76 -1.00 9.18
N GLU A 144 -24.33 -1.51 10.34
CA GLU A 144 -24.03 -0.67 11.50
C GLU A 144 -22.71 0.07 11.34
N ILE A 145 -21.67 -0.62 10.85
CA ILE A 145 -20.39 0.01 10.50
C ILE A 145 -20.63 1.09 9.44
N MET A 146 -21.39 0.77 8.40
CA MET A 146 -21.70 1.69 7.31
C MET A 146 -22.43 2.95 7.81
N ALA A 147 -23.40 2.80 8.72
CA ALA A 147 -24.17 3.92 9.27
C ALA A 147 -23.35 4.89 10.12
N MET A 148 -22.20 4.47 10.66
CA MET A 148 -21.31 5.32 11.46
C MET A 148 -19.96 5.58 10.82
N PHE A 149 -19.74 5.13 9.58
CA PHE A 149 -18.42 5.10 8.96
C PHE A 149 -17.74 6.48 8.95
N GLU A 150 -18.51 7.52 8.63
CA GLU A 150 -18.01 8.90 8.62
C GLU A 150 -17.54 9.39 10.00
N MET A 151 -18.08 8.83 11.08
CA MET A 151 -17.74 9.16 12.46
C MET A 151 -16.56 8.34 13.01
N LEU A 152 -16.12 7.31 12.29
CA LEU A 152 -14.93 6.54 12.67
C LEU A 152 -13.68 7.42 12.55
N PRO A 153 -12.70 7.27 13.45
CA PRO A 153 -11.42 7.94 13.30
C PRO A 153 -10.64 7.38 12.12
N ASP A 154 -9.76 8.18 11.51
CA ASP A 154 -8.77 7.65 10.56
C ASP A 154 -7.84 6.67 11.29
N ALA A 155 -7.86 5.41 10.86
CA ALA A 155 -7.18 4.33 11.53
C ALA A 155 -6.44 3.42 10.53
N SER A 156 -5.13 3.27 10.75
CA SER A 156 -4.28 2.34 9.98
C SER A 156 -4.29 0.96 10.63
N PHE A 157 -4.45 -0.08 9.80
CA PHE A 157 -4.38 -1.48 10.23
C PHE A 157 -3.01 -1.82 10.83
N ASP A 158 -1.93 -1.28 10.30
CA ASP A 158 -0.56 -1.48 10.82
C ASP A 158 -0.44 -1.04 12.28
N ARG A 159 -0.92 0.15 12.61
CA ARG A 159 -0.83 0.71 13.97
C ARG A 159 -1.84 0.09 14.93
N GLU A 160 -3.04 -0.18 14.41
CA GLU A 160 -4.14 -0.67 15.24
C GLU A 160 -4.04 -2.18 15.51
N VAL A 161 -3.47 -2.94 14.58
CA VAL A 161 -3.48 -4.41 14.63
C VAL A 161 -2.06 -4.95 14.65
N VAL A 162 -1.25 -4.63 13.65
CA VAL A 162 0.07 -5.27 13.46
C VAL A 162 1.03 -4.91 14.61
N GLU A 163 1.13 -3.63 14.97
CA GLU A 163 1.97 -3.15 16.09
C GLU A 163 1.57 -3.72 17.45
N ARG A 164 0.31 -4.11 17.61
CA ARG A 164 -0.24 -4.60 18.87
C ARG A 164 -0.37 -6.13 18.90
N SER A 165 -0.05 -6.81 17.80
CA SER A 165 -0.15 -8.27 17.72
C SER A 165 1.04 -8.93 18.43
N SER A 166 0.73 -9.88 19.32
CA SER A 166 1.73 -10.70 20.01
C SER A 166 1.92 -12.08 19.36
N ASN A 167 1.00 -12.48 18.46
CA ASN A 167 0.98 -13.77 17.78
C ASN A 167 0.89 -13.58 16.26
N ALA A 168 1.96 -13.08 15.68
CA ALA A 168 2.07 -12.87 14.23
C ALA A 168 3.35 -13.50 13.66
N VAL A 169 3.27 -13.87 12.38
CA VAL A 169 4.38 -14.41 11.59
C VAL A 169 4.60 -13.58 10.34
N VAL A 170 5.82 -13.59 9.83
CA VAL A 170 6.20 -12.99 8.56
C VAL A 170 6.79 -14.05 7.63
N VAL A 171 6.39 -14.03 6.37
CA VAL A 171 6.99 -14.78 5.28
C VAL A 171 7.98 -13.86 4.56
N PRO A 172 9.30 -14.12 4.62
CA PRO A 172 10.28 -13.33 3.90
C PRO A 172 10.13 -13.50 2.39
N PHE A 173 10.19 -12.39 1.65
CA PHE A 173 10.24 -12.37 0.19
C PHE A 173 11.57 -11.81 -0.28
N GLY A 174 12.27 -12.58 -1.12
CA GLY A 174 13.57 -12.22 -1.68
C GLY A 174 13.53 -11.60 -3.08
N GLY A 175 12.37 -11.59 -3.74
CA GLY A 175 12.19 -11.03 -5.07
C GLY A 175 11.92 -9.52 -5.07
N PRO A 176 11.73 -8.92 -6.25
CA PRO A 176 11.44 -7.50 -6.38
C PRO A 176 10.03 -7.17 -5.89
N TRP A 177 9.95 -6.24 -4.95
CA TRP A 177 8.70 -5.65 -4.45
C TRP A 177 8.88 -4.14 -4.33
N HIS A 178 7.92 -3.39 -4.87
CA HIS A 178 7.92 -1.94 -4.83
C HIS A 178 6.50 -1.41 -4.56
N ASP A 179 6.37 -0.54 -3.57
CA ASP A 179 5.17 0.27 -3.34
C ASP A 179 5.16 1.45 -4.34
N LEU A 180 4.17 1.49 -5.24
CA LEU A 180 4.04 2.53 -6.27
C LEU A 180 3.42 3.84 -5.72
N GLY A 181 3.52 4.08 -4.41
CA GLY A 181 3.05 5.31 -3.77
C GLY A 181 3.86 6.59 -4.05
N SER A 182 4.82 6.58 -4.99
CA SER A 182 5.61 7.76 -5.36
C SER A 182 5.94 7.83 -6.84
N TRP A 183 6.04 9.04 -7.39
CA TRP A 183 6.44 9.27 -8.78
C TRP A 183 7.83 8.70 -9.09
N GLU A 184 8.73 8.69 -8.12
CA GLU A 184 10.06 8.09 -8.31
C GLU A 184 9.96 6.58 -8.52
N THR A 185 9.23 5.88 -7.66
CA THR A 185 9.02 4.44 -7.80
C THR A 185 8.29 4.12 -9.11
N LEU A 186 7.25 4.89 -9.44
CA LEU A 186 6.49 4.70 -10.67
C LEU A 186 7.39 4.83 -11.90
N THR A 187 8.17 5.90 -12.00
CA THR A 187 9.03 6.16 -13.17
C THR A 187 10.18 5.17 -13.32
N GLN A 188 10.57 4.47 -12.26
CA GLN A 188 11.52 3.36 -12.33
C GLN A 188 10.91 2.08 -12.93
N GLN A 189 9.59 1.93 -12.89
CA GLN A 189 8.88 0.75 -13.42
C GLN A 189 8.32 0.96 -14.83
N LEU A 190 8.36 2.20 -15.34
CA LEU A 190 7.92 2.48 -16.71
C LEU A 190 8.92 1.89 -17.70
N ALA A 191 8.41 1.23 -18.74
CA ALA A 191 9.24 0.60 -19.77
C ALA A 191 10.06 1.62 -20.57
N GLU A 192 9.50 2.82 -20.75
CA GLU A 192 10.12 3.90 -21.51
C GLU A 192 10.18 5.18 -20.67
N PRO A 193 11.22 6.02 -20.86
CA PRO A 193 11.32 7.32 -20.17
C PRO A 193 10.35 8.38 -20.74
N VAL A 194 9.69 8.11 -21.86
CA VAL A 194 8.67 8.99 -22.44
C VAL A 194 7.41 8.17 -22.69
N ASN A 195 6.38 8.40 -21.88
CA ASN A 195 5.07 7.79 -22.06
C ASN A 195 4.12 8.89 -22.55
N GLY A 196 3.57 8.73 -23.75
CA GLY A 196 2.74 9.73 -24.40
C GLY A 196 3.50 10.65 -25.36
N ALA A 197 2.85 11.71 -25.84
CA ALA A 197 3.42 12.60 -26.85
C ALA A 197 4.57 13.44 -26.27
N GLY A 198 5.78 13.32 -26.82
CA GLY A 198 6.90 14.13 -26.33
C GLY A 198 8.27 13.61 -26.73
N SER A 199 9.31 14.26 -26.21
CA SER A 199 10.69 13.76 -26.32
C SER A 199 11.61 14.31 -25.22
N LEU A 200 12.68 13.56 -24.96
CA LEU A 200 13.82 14.01 -24.15
C LEU A 200 14.99 14.32 -25.09
N SER A 201 15.71 15.41 -24.83
CA SER A 201 16.96 15.69 -25.56
C SER A 201 18.04 14.66 -25.22
N ALA A 202 19.03 14.47 -26.09
CA ALA A 202 20.14 13.55 -25.83
C ALA A 202 20.99 13.93 -24.59
N GLU A 203 20.94 15.19 -24.17
CA GLU A 203 21.62 15.72 -22.98
C GLU A 203 20.83 15.51 -21.69
N THR A 204 19.62 14.94 -21.81
CA THR A 204 18.74 14.65 -20.68
C THR A 204 19.02 13.25 -20.14
N ASP A 205 19.33 13.18 -18.84
CA ASP A 205 19.61 11.93 -18.15
C ASP A 205 18.63 11.72 -16.98
N ASP A 206 18.33 10.46 -16.69
CA ASP A 206 17.46 10.00 -15.60
C ASP A 206 16.11 10.76 -15.47
N SER A 207 15.61 11.31 -16.57
CA SER A 207 14.35 12.08 -16.59
C SER A 207 13.23 11.27 -17.22
N CYS A 208 12.00 11.54 -16.81
CA CYS A 208 10.82 10.83 -17.27
C CYS A 208 9.69 11.80 -17.63
N ILE A 209 8.99 11.51 -18.71
CA ILE A 209 7.74 12.15 -19.10
C ILE A 209 6.61 11.13 -19.00
N VAL A 210 5.54 11.50 -18.31
CA VAL A 210 4.24 10.83 -18.34
C VAL A 210 3.24 11.87 -18.83
N ASN A 211 2.81 11.75 -20.08
CA ASN A 211 1.95 12.73 -20.73
C ASN A 211 0.67 12.09 -21.26
N GLU A 212 -0.45 12.40 -20.62
CA GLU A 212 -1.79 11.99 -21.02
C GLU A 212 -2.50 13.06 -21.87
N LEU A 213 -1.85 14.21 -22.11
CA LEU A 213 -2.39 15.28 -22.92
C LEU A 213 -2.12 15.05 -24.42
N PRO A 214 -2.98 15.57 -25.31
CA PRO A 214 -2.74 15.54 -26.76
C PRO A 214 -1.62 16.50 -27.20
N VAL A 215 -1.09 17.32 -26.29
CA VAL A 215 -0.04 18.32 -26.57
C VAL A 215 1.33 17.72 -26.22
N PRO A 216 2.32 17.74 -27.13
CA PRO A 216 3.61 17.13 -26.86
C PRO A 216 4.40 17.90 -25.79
N VAL A 217 5.11 17.15 -24.94
CA VAL A 217 6.02 17.68 -23.92
C VAL A 217 7.46 17.39 -24.32
N HIS A 218 8.31 18.42 -24.35
CA HIS A 218 9.72 18.29 -24.66
C HIS A 218 10.58 18.77 -23.49
N VAL A 219 11.50 17.93 -23.03
CA VAL A 219 12.48 18.30 -21.99
C VAL A 219 13.87 18.34 -22.61
N ILE A 220 14.53 19.49 -22.48
CA ILE A 220 15.87 19.75 -23.04
C ILE A 220 16.82 20.08 -21.90
N GLY A 221 17.95 19.35 -21.80
CA GLY A 221 18.99 19.58 -20.80
C GLY A 221 18.59 19.32 -19.33
N GLY A 222 17.40 18.77 -19.08
CA GLY A 222 16.95 18.39 -17.74
C GLY A 222 17.64 17.13 -17.23
N GLN A 223 17.98 17.08 -15.94
CA GLN A 223 18.55 15.88 -15.30
C GLN A 223 17.73 15.47 -14.08
N GLY A 224 17.35 14.20 -14.01
CA GLY A 224 16.53 13.67 -12.91
C GLY A 224 15.16 14.35 -12.80
N ILE A 225 14.57 14.82 -13.90
CA ILE A 225 13.29 15.55 -13.90
C ILE A 225 12.15 14.58 -14.20
N ILE A 226 11.06 14.69 -13.45
CA ILE A 226 9.79 14.06 -13.74
C ILE A 226 8.84 15.14 -14.25
N VAL A 227 8.27 14.93 -15.43
CA VAL A 227 7.15 15.70 -15.96
C VAL A 227 5.94 14.80 -16.07
N ALA A 228 4.91 15.07 -15.26
CA ALA A 228 3.62 14.41 -15.35
C ALA A 228 2.58 15.42 -15.83
N ALA A 229 2.00 15.21 -17.01
CA ALA A 229 1.03 16.09 -17.63
C ALA A 229 -0.28 15.32 -17.83
N SER A 230 -1.35 15.84 -17.24
CA SER A 230 -2.70 15.27 -17.29
C SER A 230 -3.73 16.40 -17.39
N PRO A 231 -5.00 16.09 -17.70
CA PRO A 231 -6.08 17.08 -17.70
C PRO A 231 -6.26 17.81 -16.36
N ASP A 232 -5.88 17.18 -15.25
CA ASP A 232 -5.98 17.75 -13.90
C ASP A 232 -4.84 18.73 -13.59
N GLY A 233 -3.75 18.67 -14.35
CA GLY A 233 -2.62 19.59 -14.20
C GLY A 233 -1.30 19.02 -14.70
N ILE A 234 -0.27 19.86 -14.59
CA ILE A 234 1.10 19.52 -14.97
C ILE A 234 1.99 19.64 -13.74
N LEU A 235 2.61 18.53 -13.36
CA LEU A 235 3.64 18.45 -12.33
C LEU A 235 5.01 18.39 -13.00
N VAL A 236 5.90 19.29 -12.59
CA VAL A 236 7.32 19.25 -12.95
C VAL A 236 8.12 19.24 -11.66
N THR A 237 8.92 18.20 -11.46
CA THR A 237 9.71 18.05 -10.22
C THR A 237 11.00 17.31 -10.48
N ARG A 238 11.93 17.37 -9.53
CA ARG A 238 13.12 16.52 -9.51
C ARG A 238 12.81 15.21 -8.78
N LYS A 239 13.41 14.10 -9.20
CA LYS A 239 13.46 12.84 -8.46
C LYS A 239 13.99 13.06 -7.03
N GLY A 240 13.49 12.30 -6.07
CA GLY A 240 13.83 12.43 -4.64
C GLY A 240 13.04 13.48 -3.86
N LEU A 241 12.12 14.23 -4.48
CA LEU A 241 11.30 15.26 -3.82
C LEU A 241 9.85 14.82 -3.51
N SER A 242 9.60 13.51 -3.41
CA SER A 242 8.23 12.97 -3.23
C SER A 242 7.49 13.51 -1.99
N SER A 243 8.21 13.84 -0.91
CA SER A 243 7.60 14.45 0.29
C SER A 243 7.09 15.86 0.05
N GLU A 244 7.74 16.62 -0.84
CA GLU A 244 7.33 17.99 -1.17
C GLU A 244 6.12 18.00 -2.11
N ILE A 245 5.99 17.00 -3.00
CA ILE A 245 4.81 16.84 -3.87
C ILE A 245 3.54 16.73 -3.01
N LYS A 246 3.55 15.89 -1.97
CA LYS A 246 2.40 15.73 -1.06
C LYS A 246 2.04 17.00 -0.28
N LYS A 247 3.01 17.88 -0.03
CA LYS A 247 2.77 19.18 0.63
C LYS A 247 2.23 20.23 -0.35
N ALA A 248 2.76 20.24 -1.57
CA ALA A 248 2.44 21.23 -2.60
C ALA A 248 1.11 20.94 -3.30
N VAL A 249 0.79 19.65 -3.48
CA VAL A 249 -0.46 19.16 -4.08
C VAL A 249 -1.20 18.35 -3.02
N PRO A 250 -1.84 19.01 -2.03
CA PRO A 250 -2.67 18.30 -1.06
C PRO A 250 -3.82 17.58 -1.78
N ASP A 251 -4.24 16.42 -1.24
CA ASP A 251 -5.41 15.68 -1.73
C ASP A 251 -6.56 16.66 -1.99
N SER A 252 -6.96 16.78 -3.24
CA SER A 252 -7.81 17.86 -3.75
C SER A 252 -9.27 17.66 -3.32
N GLU A 253 -9.59 17.96 -2.07
CA GLU A 253 -10.92 18.45 -1.68
C GLU A 253 -11.05 19.97 -1.92
N SER A 254 -9.94 20.63 -2.28
CA SER A 254 -9.87 22.07 -2.57
C SER A 254 -10.17 22.38 -4.05
N GLY A 255 -11.40 22.10 -4.47
CA GLY A 255 -12.17 23.02 -5.34
C GLY A 255 -11.74 23.28 -6.79
N GLN A 256 -10.74 22.59 -7.34
CA GLN A 256 -10.57 22.50 -8.80
C GLN A 256 -10.76 21.05 -9.21
N ALA A 257 -12.04 20.65 -9.33
CA ALA A 257 -12.41 19.46 -10.07
C ALA A 257 -11.71 19.47 -11.43
N GLY A 258 -11.28 18.30 -11.91
CA GLY A 258 -10.65 18.14 -13.21
C GLY A 258 -11.31 19.01 -14.26
N ARG A 259 -10.51 19.83 -14.97
CA ARG A 259 -11.02 20.83 -15.92
C ARG A 259 -11.51 20.22 -17.23
N TYR A 260 -11.68 18.90 -17.26
CA TYR A 260 -12.04 18.15 -18.45
C TYR A 260 -13.42 17.52 -18.30
N ASP A 261 -14.27 17.76 -19.29
CA ASP A 261 -15.60 17.19 -19.43
C ASP A 261 -15.64 16.52 -20.81
N GLU A 262 -15.56 15.19 -20.87
CA GLU A 262 -15.73 14.44 -22.13
C GLU A 262 -17.21 14.40 -22.49
N LYS A 263 -17.66 15.37 -23.29
CA LYS A 263 -18.99 15.34 -23.88
C LYS A 263 -18.97 14.51 -25.16
N HIS A 264 -19.50 13.30 -25.08
CA HIS A 264 -19.92 12.55 -26.26
C HIS A 264 -21.18 13.22 -26.84
N TRP A 265 -21.04 13.87 -28.00
CA TRP A 265 -22.18 14.41 -28.74
C TRP A 265 -22.62 13.40 -29.81
N GLY A 266 -23.82 12.84 -29.63
CA GLY A 266 -24.58 12.15 -30.68
C GLY A 266 -24.55 10.62 -30.64
N SER A 267 -25.72 10.02 -30.84
CA SER A 267 -25.97 8.63 -31.24
C SER A 267 -26.23 8.55 -32.73
#